data_AF-X1FHN6-F1
#
_entry.id   AF-X1FHN6-F1
#
_cell.length_a   1.000
_cell.length_b   1.000
_cell.length_c   1.000
_cell.angle_alpha   90.00
_cell.angle_beta   90.00
_cell.angle_gamma   90.00
#
_symmetry.space_group_name_H-M   'P 1'
#
loop_
_entity.id
_entity.type
_entity.pdbx_description
1 polymer ?
#
loop_
_entity_poly.entity_id
_entity_poly.type
_entity_poly.pdbx_seq_one_letter_code
_entity_poly.pdbx_strand_id
1 'polypeptide(L)'
;VARYGCFVDVWELFNEDSYAPNDYLARLAKVIRRADPYDHIITTNYARPGQKWCEIVTWHEYMGMPANHVDAYLAKEIGKFKSYGKVVQNTEFGNQGWLSNYDPIKWRIAVWTAFMNESGMLFWGMSGRKTTGRRPYRGNANAYLGPASRQYFRVLNEFTRGMPIDMRPVASGYTEHNDIRVYALSNGKVTAVYVHHFADHKKAYQFPEPLFVQTGAGRFRVKWISPADGKVIKAGRASTRQQYLPIELPPVSIDAACRVDRVGQPPTR
;
A
#
# COMPACT_ATOMS: atom_id res chain seq x y z
N VAL A 1 3.55 -29.52 3.94
CA VAL A 1 4.96 -29.33 3.57
C VAL A 1 5.42 -30.24 2.44
N ALA A 2 5.58 -31.56 2.62
CA ALA A 2 6.13 -32.45 1.59
C ALA A 2 5.53 -32.29 0.17
N ARG A 3 4.22 -32.03 0.06
CA ARG A 3 3.53 -31.84 -1.22
C ARG A 3 3.74 -30.44 -1.85
N TYR A 4 3.86 -29.39 -1.04
CA TYR A 4 3.74 -28.00 -1.51
C TYR A 4 4.94 -27.11 -1.19
N GLY A 5 5.91 -27.59 -0.39
CA GLY A 5 7.03 -26.76 0.07
C GLY A 5 7.80 -26.12 -1.07
N CYS A 6 8.06 -26.84 -2.16
CA CYS A 6 8.75 -26.26 -3.33
C CYS A 6 7.89 -25.31 -4.19
N PHE A 7 6.64 -25.02 -3.81
CA PHE A 7 5.69 -24.25 -4.62
C PHE A 7 5.07 -23.04 -3.89
N VAL A 8 5.45 -22.79 -2.64
CA VAL A 8 4.86 -21.72 -1.82
C VAL A 8 5.96 -20.84 -1.27
N ASP A 9 5.68 -19.55 -1.03
CA ASP A 9 6.61 -18.64 -0.37
C ASP A 9 6.29 -18.47 1.13
N VAL A 10 5.03 -18.73 1.51
CA VAL A 10 4.47 -18.42 2.82
C VAL A 10 3.52 -19.53 3.28
N TRP A 11 3.63 -19.92 4.55
CA TRP A 11 2.62 -20.71 5.26
C TRP A 11 1.77 -19.80 6.13
N GLU A 12 0.49 -19.66 5.79
CA GLU A 12 -0.51 -19.11 6.71
C GLU A 12 -1.13 -20.24 7.53
N LEU A 13 -0.93 -20.22 8.85
CA LEU A 13 -1.36 -21.32 9.73
C LEU A 13 -2.88 -21.43 9.82
N PHE A 14 -3.57 -20.29 9.87
CA PHE A 14 -5.01 -20.20 10.03
C PHE A 14 -5.54 -18.95 9.36
N ASN A 15 -6.74 -19.11 8.81
CA ASN A 15 -7.60 -18.06 8.30
C ASN A 15 -8.77 -17.83 9.26
N GLU A 16 -8.88 -16.63 9.80
CA GLU A 16 -10.01 -16.10 10.58
C GLU A 16 -10.28 -16.87 11.88
N ASP A 17 -9.22 -17.41 12.50
CA ASP A 17 -9.27 -17.94 13.86
C ASP A 17 -8.60 -17.00 14.88
N SER A 18 -9.42 -16.26 15.61
CA SER A 18 -8.95 -15.39 16.70
C SER A 18 -8.78 -16.12 18.04
N TYR A 19 -9.31 -17.34 18.14
CA TYR A 19 -9.47 -18.08 19.39
C TYR A 19 -8.40 -19.14 19.60
N ALA A 20 -7.74 -19.60 18.53
CA ALA A 20 -6.60 -20.51 18.62
C ALA A 20 -5.54 -19.99 19.63
N PRO A 21 -5.25 -20.77 20.69
CA PRO A 21 -4.22 -20.43 21.67
C PRO A 21 -2.83 -20.30 21.03
N ASN A 22 -2.00 -19.39 21.54
CA ASN A 22 -0.67 -19.12 20.99
C ASN A 22 0.26 -20.33 21.07
N ASP A 23 0.15 -21.17 22.10
CA ASP A 23 0.94 -22.38 22.29
C ASP A 23 0.57 -23.49 21.29
N TYR A 24 -0.72 -23.62 20.96
CA TYR A 24 -1.19 -24.48 19.89
C TYR A 24 -0.62 -24.06 18.53
N LEU A 25 -0.73 -22.78 18.17
CA LEU A 25 -0.17 -22.24 16.92
C LEU A 25 1.35 -22.38 16.86
N ALA A 26 2.05 -22.12 17.97
CA ALA A 26 3.49 -22.33 18.08
C ALA A 26 3.88 -23.80 17.83
N ARG A 27 3.07 -24.76 18.31
CA ARG A 27 3.30 -26.18 18.08
C ARG A 27 3.15 -26.53 16.60
N LEU A 28 2.14 -25.99 15.90
CA LEU A 28 1.97 -26.19 14.46
C LEU A 28 3.11 -25.57 13.67
N ALA A 29 3.50 -24.33 13.98
CA ALA A 29 4.65 -23.68 13.37
C ALA A 29 5.93 -24.53 13.51
N LYS A 30 6.17 -25.12 14.70
CA LYS A 30 7.31 -26.02 14.93
C LYS A 30 7.24 -27.31 14.11
N VAL A 31 6.05 -27.82 13.81
CA VAL A 31 5.88 -28.98 12.92
C VAL A 31 6.23 -28.59 11.49
N ILE A 32 5.72 -27.46 11.00
CA ILE A 32 6.03 -26.95 9.66
C ILE A 32 7.52 -26.68 9.53
N ARG A 33 8.10 -25.88 10.44
CA ARG A 33 9.52 -25.50 10.42
C ARG A 33 10.47 -26.71 10.45
N ARG A 34 10.11 -27.79 11.15
CA ARG A 34 10.91 -29.04 11.14
C ARG A 34 10.83 -29.80 9.82
N ALA A 35 9.72 -29.68 9.09
CA ALA A 35 9.48 -30.41 7.86
C ALA A 35 9.86 -29.60 6.61
N ASP A 36 10.00 -28.27 6.72
CA ASP A 36 10.20 -27.36 5.61
C ASP A 36 11.68 -27.00 5.43
N PRO A 37 12.38 -27.61 4.45
CA PRO A 37 13.81 -27.42 4.28
C PRO A 37 14.18 -26.04 3.69
N TYR A 38 13.20 -25.27 3.21
CA TYR A 38 13.42 -23.99 2.54
C TYR A 38 13.24 -22.79 3.47
N ASP A 39 12.83 -23.04 4.71
CA ASP A 39 12.62 -22.00 5.72
C ASP A 39 11.60 -20.92 5.31
N HIS A 40 10.48 -21.31 4.67
CA HIS A 40 9.46 -20.35 4.24
C HIS A 40 8.89 -19.53 5.40
N ILE A 41 8.37 -18.35 5.07
CA ILE A 41 7.76 -17.44 6.04
C ILE A 41 6.52 -18.09 6.66
N ILE A 42 6.33 -17.96 7.97
CA ILE A 42 5.14 -18.42 8.69
C ILE A 42 4.36 -17.23 9.25
N THR A 43 3.05 -17.21 9.03
CA THR A 43 2.13 -16.15 9.53
C THR A 43 0.75 -16.71 9.92
N THR A 44 -0.12 -15.84 10.42
CA THR A 44 -1.57 -16.07 10.55
C THR A 44 -2.31 -14.74 10.38
N ASN A 45 -3.51 -14.77 9.83
CA ASN A 45 -4.25 -13.57 9.49
C ASN A 45 -4.93 -12.84 10.66
N TYR A 46 -4.96 -13.44 11.86
CA TYR A 46 -5.21 -12.71 13.10
C TYR A 46 -3.88 -12.30 13.73
N ALA A 47 -3.49 -11.04 13.51
CA ALA A 47 -2.20 -10.50 13.89
C ALA A 47 -1.69 -10.98 15.27
N ARG A 48 -0.59 -11.74 15.27
CA ARG A 48 0.16 -12.18 16.47
C ARG A 48 1.56 -11.57 16.50
N PRO A 49 1.72 -10.24 16.46
CA PRO A 49 3.03 -9.60 16.23
C PRO A 49 4.06 -9.91 17.32
N GLY A 50 3.64 -10.17 18.56
CA GLY A 50 4.54 -10.56 19.66
C GLY A 50 4.99 -12.02 19.64
N GLN A 51 4.42 -12.88 18.79
CA GLN A 51 4.79 -14.29 18.73
C GLN A 51 6.02 -14.49 17.84
N LYS A 52 7.00 -15.26 18.34
CA LYS A 52 8.27 -15.51 17.61
C LYS A 52 8.07 -16.28 16.32
N TRP A 53 7.09 -17.19 16.28
CA TRP A 53 6.79 -18.01 15.11
C TRP A 53 6.04 -17.26 13.99
N CYS A 54 5.48 -16.08 14.29
CA CYS A 54 4.73 -15.25 13.35
C CYS A 54 5.70 -14.21 12.76
N GLU A 55 6.29 -14.50 11.61
CA GLU A 55 7.46 -13.76 11.09
C GLU A 55 7.10 -12.46 10.39
N ILE A 56 5.89 -12.41 9.83
CA ILE A 56 5.26 -11.20 9.30
C ILE A 56 3.93 -10.97 10.01
N VAL A 57 3.43 -9.74 9.98
CA VAL A 57 2.13 -9.40 10.55
C VAL A 57 1.11 -9.33 9.43
N THR A 58 0.18 -10.29 9.42
CA THR A 58 -0.95 -10.26 8.50
C THR A 58 -2.25 -9.92 9.21
N TRP A 59 -3.17 -9.31 8.48
CA TRP A 59 -4.47 -8.87 8.98
C TRP A 59 -5.50 -8.82 7.86
N HIS A 60 -6.75 -9.03 8.24
CA HIS A 60 -7.93 -8.87 7.38
C HIS A 60 -8.58 -7.54 7.64
N GLU A 61 -9.10 -6.91 6.61
CA GLU A 61 -9.82 -5.65 6.73
C GLU A 61 -11.00 -5.56 5.76
N TYR A 62 -12.18 -5.40 6.34
CA TYR A 62 -13.43 -5.18 5.62
C TYR A 62 -14.03 -3.87 6.05
N MET A 63 -13.97 -2.89 5.16
CA MET A 63 -14.35 -1.53 5.54
C MET A 63 -15.71 -1.13 5.02
N GLY A 64 -16.54 -0.60 5.92
CA GLY A 64 -17.78 0.12 5.62
C GLY A 64 -17.59 1.62 5.31
N MET A 65 -16.42 2.05 4.83
CA MET A 65 -16.10 3.47 4.56
C MET A 65 -15.94 3.78 3.06
N PRO A 66 -16.18 5.03 2.63
CA PRO A 66 -15.98 5.44 1.23
C PRO A 66 -14.50 5.56 0.85
N ALA A 67 -14.25 5.65 -0.47
CA ALA A 67 -12.91 5.68 -1.05
C ALA A 67 -12.04 6.85 -0.55
N ASN A 68 -12.64 8.01 -0.28
CA ASN A 68 -11.91 9.21 0.13
C ASN A 68 -11.36 9.17 1.58
N HIS A 69 -11.72 8.16 2.38
CA HIS A 69 -11.18 7.99 3.73
C HIS A 69 -10.30 6.73 3.90
N VAL A 70 -10.24 5.89 2.86
CA VAL A 70 -9.60 4.57 2.96
C VAL A 70 -8.08 4.66 3.21
N ASP A 71 -7.43 5.70 2.68
CA ASP A 71 -5.99 5.87 2.77
C ASP A 71 -5.54 6.17 4.21
N ALA A 72 -6.18 7.13 4.87
CA ALA A 72 -5.83 7.54 6.22
C ALA A 72 -5.99 6.38 7.21
N TYR A 73 -7.08 5.62 7.06
CA TYR A 73 -7.31 4.42 7.87
C TYR A 73 -6.21 3.37 7.64
N LEU A 74 -5.89 3.05 6.38
CA LEU A 74 -4.88 2.05 6.06
C LEU A 74 -3.49 2.44 6.54
N ALA A 75 -3.07 3.68 6.30
CA ALA A 75 -1.78 4.18 6.77
C ALA A 75 -1.65 4.06 8.29
N LYS A 76 -2.72 4.36 9.04
CA LYS A 76 -2.77 4.22 10.49
C LYS A 76 -2.61 2.76 10.94
N GLU A 77 -3.40 1.83 10.40
CA GLU A 77 -3.32 0.42 10.82
C GLU A 77 -2.00 -0.24 10.39
N ILE A 78 -1.49 0.07 9.19
CA ILE A 78 -0.17 -0.40 8.76
C ILE A 78 0.91 0.14 9.70
N GLY A 79 0.89 1.44 10.03
CA GLY A 79 1.84 2.04 10.97
C GLY A 79 1.82 1.38 12.36
N LYS A 80 0.63 1.09 12.87
CA LYS A 80 0.44 0.33 14.12
C LYS A 80 1.11 -1.04 14.06
N PHE A 81 0.93 -1.82 13.00
CA PHE A 81 1.56 -3.14 12.89
C PHE A 81 3.07 -3.06 12.60
N LYS A 82 3.51 -2.05 11.85
CA LYS A 82 4.94 -1.79 11.58
C LYS A 82 5.71 -1.45 12.86
N SER A 83 5.04 -0.90 13.88
CA SER A 83 5.68 -0.60 15.18
C SER A 83 6.27 -1.83 15.89
N TYR A 84 5.87 -3.04 15.50
CA TYR A 84 6.42 -4.30 15.99
C TYR A 84 7.72 -4.73 15.29
N GLY A 85 8.23 -3.94 14.34
CA GLY A 85 9.49 -4.23 13.64
C GLY A 85 9.41 -5.38 12.65
N LYS A 86 8.21 -5.78 12.22
CA LYS A 86 7.97 -6.86 11.26
C LYS A 86 7.41 -6.33 9.95
N VAL A 87 7.55 -7.11 8.89
CA VAL A 87 6.86 -6.85 7.62
C VAL A 87 5.35 -6.95 7.85
N VAL A 88 4.58 -6.08 7.20
CA VAL A 88 3.12 -6.03 7.31
C VAL A 88 2.52 -6.32 5.95
N GLN A 89 1.47 -7.13 5.93
CA GLN A 89 0.70 -7.40 4.71
C GLN A 89 -0.77 -7.54 5.07
N ASN A 90 -1.64 -6.76 4.42
CA ASN A 90 -3.07 -7.02 4.49
C ASN A 90 -3.36 -8.23 3.60
N THR A 91 -3.77 -9.36 4.19
CA THR A 91 -3.97 -10.62 3.45
C THR A 91 -5.40 -10.81 2.98
N GLU A 92 -6.31 -9.92 3.39
CA GLU A 92 -7.67 -9.93 2.89
C GLU A 92 -8.32 -8.57 3.04
N PHE A 93 -8.63 -7.97 1.90
CA PHE A 93 -9.23 -6.65 1.81
C PHE A 93 -10.56 -6.69 1.07
N GLY A 94 -11.55 -6.01 1.62
CA GLY A 94 -12.86 -5.92 1.01
C GLY A 94 -13.74 -4.79 1.55
N ASN A 95 -14.97 -4.80 1.07
CA ASN A 95 -16.02 -3.90 1.56
C ASN A 95 -16.87 -4.62 2.58
N GLN A 96 -17.43 -3.88 3.53
CA GLN A 96 -18.32 -4.43 4.56
C GLN A 96 -19.71 -3.82 4.49
N GLY A 97 -20.66 -4.56 5.04
CA GLY A 97 -22.01 -4.11 5.33
C GLY A 97 -22.79 -3.91 4.05
N TRP A 98 -23.21 -2.67 3.81
CA TRP A 98 -24.09 -2.32 2.70
C TRP A 98 -23.35 -1.83 1.47
N LEU A 99 -22.02 -1.87 1.48
CA LEU A 99 -21.22 -1.37 0.36
C LEU A 99 -21.23 -2.36 -0.80
N SER A 100 -21.18 -1.81 -2.02
CA SER A 100 -20.99 -2.57 -3.25
C SER A 100 -19.70 -3.38 -3.17
N ASN A 101 -19.70 -4.58 -3.73
CA ASN A 101 -18.46 -5.35 -3.85
C ASN A 101 -17.56 -4.82 -5.00
N TYR A 102 -18.05 -3.86 -5.78
CA TYR A 102 -17.34 -3.18 -6.86
C TYR A 102 -17.09 -1.72 -6.50
N ASP A 103 -15.85 -1.39 -6.12
CA ASP A 103 -15.39 -0.03 -5.83
C ASP A 103 -13.95 0.19 -6.33
N PRO A 104 -13.76 0.34 -7.66
CA PRO A 104 -12.43 0.38 -8.27
C PRO A 104 -11.60 1.60 -7.81
N ILE A 105 -12.23 2.71 -7.41
CA ILE A 105 -11.52 3.89 -6.89
C ILE A 105 -10.95 3.57 -5.50
N LYS A 106 -11.76 3.00 -4.60
CA LYS A 106 -11.28 2.57 -3.29
C LYS A 106 -10.16 1.54 -3.39
N TRP A 107 -10.31 0.54 -4.28
CA TRP A 107 -9.27 -0.47 -4.50
C TRP A 107 -7.95 0.14 -4.98
N ARG A 108 -8.00 1.13 -5.88
CA ARG A 108 -6.81 1.86 -6.35
C ARG A 108 -6.13 2.58 -5.19
N ILE A 109 -6.87 3.41 -4.47
CA ILE A 109 -6.32 4.20 -3.36
C ILE A 109 -5.73 3.27 -2.29
N ALA A 110 -6.39 2.16 -1.99
CA ALA A 110 -5.95 1.18 -1.01
C ALA A 110 -4.59 0.55 -1.36
N VAL A 111 -4.40 0.07 -2.60
CA VAL A 111 -3.11 -0.55 -2.98
C VAL A 111 -1.96 0.45 -3.04
N TRP A 112 -2.22 1.67 -3.50
CA TRP A 112 -1.21 2.73 -3.51
C TRP A 112 -0.82 3.14 -2.09
N THR A 113 -1.81 3.30 -1.21
CA THR A 113 -1.56 3.62 0.20
C THR A 113 -0.78 2.50 0.89
N ALA A 114 -1.16 1.24 0.67
CA ALA A 114 -0.46 0.10 1.24
C ALA A 114 1.01 0.07 0.80
N PHE A 115 1.26 0.19 -0.50
CA PHE A 115 2.63 0.24 -1.04
C PHE A 115 3.45 1.35 -0.39
N MET A 116 2.92 2.57 -0.33
CA MET A 116 3.60 3.75 0.19
C MET A 116 3.86 3.72 1.70
N ASN A 117 3.23 2.78 2.42
CA ASN A 117 3.45 2.51 3.84
C ASN A 117 4.17 1.17 4.07
N GLU A 118 4.87 0.66 3.05
CA GLU A 118 5.63 -0.60 3.09
C GLU A 118 4.79 -1.85 3.42
N SER A 119 3.57 -1.92 2.86
CA SER A 119 2.69 -3.07 3.01
C SER A 119 2.24 -3.61 1.65
N GLY A 120 2.04 -4.92 1.59
CA GLY A 120 1.27 -5.57 0.53
C GLY A 120 -0.24 -5.54 0.83
N MET A 121 -1.05 -5.80 -0.19
CA MET A 121 -2.49 -5.96 -0.07
C MET A 121 -2.99 -7.09 -0.96
N LEU A 122 -3.73 -8.02 -0.36
CA LEU A 122 -4.48 -9.05 -1.04
C LEU A 122 -5.98 -8.76 -0.87
N PHE A 123 -6.74 -9.01 -1.91
CA PHE A 123 -8.19 -8.82 -1.89
C PHE A 123 -8.88 -10.16 -1.70
N TRP A 124 -10.00 -10.15 -0.97
CA TRP A 124 -10.93 -11.26 -1.03
C TRP A 124 -11.64 -11.25 -2.39
N GLY A 125 -10.99 -11.80 -3.41
CA GLY A 125 -11.43 -11.66 -4.79
C GLY A 125 -12.68 -12.48 -5.11
N MET A 126 -13.63 -11.88 -5.83
CA MET A 126 -14.69 -12.61 -6.54
C MET A 126 -14.84 -12.06 -7.96
N SER A 127 -14.82 -12.92 -8.97
CA SER A 127 -15.01 -12.51 -10.38
C SER A 127 -16.39 -12.81 -10.93
N GLY A 128 -17.24 -13.55 -10.20
CA GLY A 128 -18.49 -14.09 -10.72
C GLY A 128 -19.60 -13.07 -10.97
N ARG A 129 -19.72 -12.03 -10.14
CA ARG A 129 -20.73 -10.96 -10.33
C ARG A 129 -20.43 -9.69 -9.52
N LYS A 130 -20.87 -8.55 -10.04
CA LYS A 130 -20.99 -7.31 -9.27
C LYS A 130 -22.24 -7.41 -8.39
N THR A 131 -22.13 -7.01 -7.13
CA THR A 131 -23.27 -6.82 -6.24
C THR A 131 -23.52 -5.34 -6.06
N THR A 132 -24.79 -4.95 -6.05
CA THR A 132 -25.15 -3.60 -5.61
C THR A 132 -25.32 -3.65 -4.09
N GLY A 133 -24.70 -2.70 -3.41
CA GLY A 133 -24.86 -2.53 -1.97
C GLY A 133 -26.33 -2.24 -1.65
N ARG A 134 -27.04 -3.18 -1.00
CA ARG A 134 -28.47 -3.02 -0.67
C ARG A 134 -28.76 -3.55 0.73
N ARG A 135 -29.61 -2.83 1.46
CA ARG A 135 -30.24 -3.35 2.69
C ARG A 135 -31.18 -4.52 2.32
N PRO A 136 -31.38 -5.56 3.14
CA PRO A 136 -30.87 -5.78 4.50
C PRO A 136 -29.55 -6.58 4.59
N TYR A 137 -28.84 -6.84 3.48
CA TYR A 137 -27.65 -7.70 3.52
C TYR A 137 -26.51 -7.07 4.36
N ARG A 138 -26.04 -7.82 5.35
CA ARG A 138 -24.90 -7.49 6.21
C ARG A 138 -23.86 -8.59 6.06
N GLY A 139 -22.63 -8.21 5.74
CA GLY A 139 -21.53 -9.15 5.65
C GLY A 139 -20.30 -8.52 5.01
N ASN A 140 -19.24 -9.32 4.95
CA ASN A 140 -18.06 -9.02 4.16
C ASN A 140 -18.40 -9.27 2.69
N ALA A 141 -18.06 -8.33 1.82
CA ALA A 141 -18.30 -8.43 0.39
C ALA A 141 -16.97 -8.62 -0.34
N ASN A 142 -16.84 -9.77 -1.03
CA ASN A 142 -15.69 -10.09 -1.85
C ASN A 142 -15.45 -9.01 -2.91
N ALA A 143 -14.25 -8.46 -3.00
CA ALA A 143 -13.91 -7.46 -4.00
C ALA A 143 -14.09 -8.00 -5.43
N TYR A 144 -14.97 -7.36 -6.21
CA TYR A 144 -15.07 -7.57 -7.64
C TYR A 144 -13.93 -6.86 -8.36
N LEU A 145 -12.93 -7.65 -8.79
CA LEU A 145 -11.74 -7.16 -9.49
C LEU A 145 -11.94 -7.20 -11.01
N GLY A 146 -12.75 -6.26 -11.49
CA GLY A 146 -13.04 -6.06 -12.91
C GLY A 146 -11.92 -5.38 -13.71
N PRO A 147 -12.16 -5.06 -15.00
CA PRO A 147 -11.18 -4.42 -15.87
C PRO A 147 -10.57 -3.13 -15.31
N ALA A 148 -11.38 -2.27 -14.67
CA ALA A 148 -10.90 -1.01 -14.08
C ALA A 148 -9.87 -1.25 -12.96
N SER A 149 -10.19 -2.10 -11.97
CA SER A 149 -9.26 -2.43 -10.89
C SER A 149 -7.97 -3.07 -11.41
N ARG A 150 -8.10 -4.00 -12.38
CA ARG A 150 -6.94 -4.66 -13.00
C ARG A 150 -6.03 -3.67 -13.74
N GLN A 151 -6.62 -2.69 -14.44
CA GLN A 151 -5.88 -1.60 -15.05
C GLN A 151 -5.11 -0.80 -14.00
N TYR A 152 -5.75 -0.42 -12.89
CA TYR A 152 -5.11 0.33 -11.81
C TYR A 152 -3.95 -0.45 -11.18
N PHE A 153 -4.12 -1.76 -10.99
CA PHE A 153 -3.06 -2.61 -10.44
C PHE A 153 -1.90 -2.78 -11.43
N ARG A 154 -2.18 -2.84 -12.75
CA ARG A 154 -1.13 -2.82 -13.77
C ARG A 154 -0.32 -1.52 -13.70
N VAL A 155 -0.98 -0.38 -13.54
CA VAL A 155 -0.30 0.93 -13.41
C VAL A 155 0.61 0.95 -12.18
N LEU A 156 0.14 0.46 -11.02
CA LEU A 156 0.98 0.34 -9.82
C LEU A 156 2.18 -0.60 -10.06
N ASN A 157 1.97 -1.76 -10.68
CA ASN A 157 3.04 -2.70 -11.00
C ASN A 157 4.09 -2.09 -11.95
N GLU A 158 3.66 -1.34 -12.97
CA GLU A 158 4.56 -0.65 -13.88
C GLU A 158 5.33 0.49 -13.19
N PHE A 159 4.67 1.25 -12.31
CA PHE A 159 5.29 2.31 -11.55
C PHE A 159 6.38 1.79 -10.61
N THR A 160 6.09 0.71 -9.88
CA THR A 160 6.97 0.10 -8.89
C THR A 160 8.06 -0.79 -9.50
N ARG A 161 7.98 -1.09 -10.80
CA ARG A 161 8.98 -1.90 -11.50
C ARG A 161 10.37 -1.29 -11.38
N GLY A 162 11.31 -2.09 -10.86
CA GLY A 162 12.71 -1.68 -10.69
C GLY A 162 12.92 -0.61 -9.62
N MET A 163 11.96 -0.41 -8.72
CA MET A 163 12.22 0.37 -7.50
C MET A 163 13.14 -0.41 -6.55
N PRO A 164 14.05 0.27 -5.84
CA PRO A 164 14.88 -0.36 -4.82
C PRO A 164 14.05 -0.94 -3.67
N ILE A 165 14.46 -2.09 -3.15
CA ILE A 165 13.77 -2.79 -2.04
C ILE A 165 14.00 -2.12 -0.67
N ASP A 166 14.96 -1.21 -0.57
CA ASP A 166 15.40 -0.54 0.66
C ASP A 166 14.77 0.85 0.86
N MET A 167 13.77 1.21 0.05
CA MET A 167 13.02 2.45 0.23
C MET A 167 12.26 2.43 1.56
N ARG A 168 12.25 3.56 2.27
CA ARG A 168 11.56 3.74 3.56
C ARG A 168 10.62 4.94 3.53
N PRO A 169 9.55 4.94 4.35
CA PRO A 169 8.74 6.13 4.57
C PRO A 169 9.62 7.30 4.99
N VAL A 170 9.44 8.44 4.34
CA VAL A 170 10.15 9.68 4.65
C VAL A 170 9.18 10.84 4.76
N ALA A 171 9.63 11.93 5.38
CA ALA A 171 8.80 13.11 5.52
C ALA A 171 8.48 13.74 4.14
N SER A 172 7.18 13.92 3.90
CA SER A 172 6.61 14.93 3.00
C SER A 172 6.27 16.16 3.86
N GLY A 173 6.56 17.37 3.38
CA GLY A 173 6.46 18.60 4.17
C GLY A 173 5.10 18.80 4.87
N TYR A 174 4.03 18.29 4.25
CA TYR A 174 2.73 18.16 4.86
C TYR A 174 2.18 16.76 4.61
N THR A 175 1.96 15.97 5.67
CA THR A 175 1.32 14.65 5.55
C THR A 175 -0.18 14.78 5.27
N GLU A 176 -0.80 15.84 5.78
CA GLU A 176 -2.17 16.27 5.49
C GLU A 176 -2.17 17.80 5.36
N HIS A 177 -2.74 18.31 4.27
CA HIS A 177 -2.83 19.74 4.02
C HIS A 177 -4.12 20.06 3.29
N ASN A 178 -5.02 20.79 3.94
CA ASN A 178 -6.36 21.09 3.42
C ASN A 178 -7.09 19.81 2.98
N ASP A 179 -7.10 19.55 1.67
CA ASP A 179 -7.86 18.46 1.03
C ASP A 179 -6.96 17.33 0.49
N ILE A 180 -5.65 17.37 0.74
CA ILE A 180 -4.70 16.34 0.27
C ILE A 180 -3.98 15.63 1.41
N ARG A 181 -3.69 14.35 1.18
CA ARG A 181 -2.71 13.57 1.97
C ARG A 181 -1.55 13.14 1.08
N VAL A 182 -0.34 13.17 1.65
CA VAL A 182 0.89 12.91 0.91
C VAL A 182 1.70 11.83 1.62
N TYR A 183 1.98 10.75 0.90
CA TYR A 183 2.83 9.66 1.35
C TYR A 183 4.10 9.65 0.50
N ALA A 184 5.25 9.35 1.09
CA ALA A 184 6.52 9.30 0.38
C ALA A 184 7.40 8.15 0.86
N LEU A 185 8.02 7.45 -0.10
CA LEU A 185 9.05 6.44 0.15
C LEU A 185 10.35 6.89 -0.50
N SER A 186 11.49 6.73 0.17
CA SER A 186 12.80 7.13 -0.36
C SER A 186 13.93 6.27 0.18
N ASN A 187 14.97 6.09 -0.63
CA ASN A 187 16.30 5.64 -0.19
C ASN A 187 17.40 6.67 -0.57
N GLY A 188 16.99 7.89 -0.92
CA GLY A 188 17.88 8.96 -1.40
C GLY A 188 18.30 8.85 -2.87
N LYS A 189 18.23 7.67 -3.51
CA LYS A 189 18.47 7.50 -4.96
C LYS A 189 17.17 7.61 -5.76
N VAL A 190 16.13 6.96 -5.26
CA VAL A 190 14.77 7.01 -5.80
C VAL A 190 13.84 7.45 -4.69
N THR A 191 12.89 8.31 -5.04
CA THR A 191 11.79 8.71 -4.17
C THR A 191 10.48 8.51 -4.91
N ALA A 192 9.54 7.82 -4.29
CA ALA A 192 8.16 7.74 -4.73
C ALA A 192 7.33 8.70 -3.88
N VAL A 193 6.37 9.39 -4.49
CA VAL A 193 5.39 10.24 -3.82
C VAL A 193 4.00 9.83 -4.30
N TYR A 194 3.05 9.72 -3.40
CA TYR A 194 1.65 9.48 -3.72
C TYR A 194 0.82 10.55 -3.01
N VAL A 195 -0.02 11.22 -3.78
CA VAL A 195 -0.91 12.28 -3.30
C VAL A 195 -2.33 11.83 -3.53
N HIS A 196 -3.16 11.92 -2.49
CA HIS A 196 -4.59 11.63 -2.54
C HIS A 196 -5.37 12.89 -2.16
N HIS A 197 -6.21 13.37 -3.08
CA HIS A 197 -7.20 14.41 -2.83
C HIS A 197 -8.43 13.75 -2.19
N PHE A 198 -8.71 14.03 -0.92
CA PHE A 198 -9.70 13.31 -0.12
C PHE A 198 -11.01 14.07 0.13
N ALA A 199 -11.15 15.31 -0.34
CA ALA A 199 -12.36 16.09 -0.09
C ALA A 199 -13.59 15.52 -0.81
N ASP A 200 -13.60 15.46 -2.15
CA ASP A 200 -14.81 15.10 -2.91
C ASP A 200 -14.62 14.23 -4.17
N HIS A 201 -13.39 14.07 -4.67
CA HIS A 201 -13.07 13.36 -5.92
C HIS A 201 -13.73 13.94 -7.19
N LYS A 202 -14.29 15.16 -7.13
CA LYS A 202 -15.06 15.79 -8.23
C LYS A 202 -14.32 16.96 -8.84
N LYS A 203 -13.74 17.84 -8.03
CA LYS A 203 -12.99 19.01 -8.50
C LYS A 203 -11.50 18.76 -8.36
N ALA A 204 -10.72 19.14 -9.37
CA ALA A 204 -9.27 19.08 -9.25
C ALA A 204 -8.80 20.05 -8.16
N TYR A 205 -8.08 19.52 -7.17
CA TYR A 205 -7.37 20.30 -6.19
C TYR A 205 -6.17 20.99 -6.84
N GLN A 206 -6.03 22.29 -6.60
CA GLN A 206 -4.88 23.07 -7.05
C GLN A 206 -4.07 23.49 -5.83
N PHE A 207 -2.79 23.13 -5.83
CA PHE A 207 -1.87 23.49 -4.77
C PHE A 207 -0.84 24.48 -5.34
N PRO A 208 -0.95 25.79 -5.03
CA PRO A 208 -0.06 26.80 -5.61
C PRO A 208 1.36 26.75 -5.02
N GLU A 209 1.52 26.13 -3.86
CA GLU A 209 2.80 26.00 -3.16
C GLU A 209 3.54 24.73 -3.60
N PRO A 210 4.88 24.70 -3.50
CA PRO A 210 5.62 23.47 -3.73
C PRO A 210 5.34 22.44 -2.62
N LEU A 211 5.20 21.18 -3.02
CA LEU A 211 5.32 20.06 -2.08
C LEU A 211 6.79 19.83 -1.76
N PHE A 212 7.11 19.61 -0.49
CA PHE A 212 8.46 19.25 -0.08
C PHE A 212 8.55 17.75 0.18
N VAL A 213 9.59 17.09 -0.32
CA VAL A 213 9.84 15.67 -0.03
C VAL A 213 11.30 15.46 0.35
N GLN A 214 11.53 14.63 1.36
CA GLN A 214 12.88 14.32 1.83
C GLN A 214 13.63 13.43 0.82
N THR A 215 14.66 14.00 0.18
CA THR A 215 15.50 13.28 -0.81
C THR A 215 16.99 13.42 -0.54
N GLY A 216 17.40 14.39 0.28
CA GLY A 216 18.78 14.85 0.41
C GLY A 216 19.22 15.75 -0.76
N ALA A 217 20.33 16.47 -0.59
CA ALA A 217 20.84 17.40 -1.59
C ALA A 217 21.15 16.71 -2.92
N GLY A 218 20.80 17.31 -4.06
CA GLY A 218 21.10 16.78 -5.39
C GLY A 218 20.23 17.32 -6.52
N ARG A 219 20.33 16.65 -7.67
CA ARG A 219 19.53 16.92 -8.88
C ARG A 219 18.72 15.68 -9.20
N PHE A 220 17.49 15.88 -9.67
CA PHE A 220 16.51 14.83 -9.85
C PHE A 220 15.71 15.00 -11.14
N ARG A 221 15.33 13.89 -11.77
CA ARG A 221 14.22 13.84 -12.73
C ARG A 221 12.94 13.59 -11.97
N VAL A 222 11.90 14.34 -12.29
CA VAL A 222 10.59 14.28 -11.62
C VAL A 222 9.57 13.89 -12.67
N LYS A 223 8.78 12.83 -12.41
CA LYS A 223 7.76 12.33 -13.33
C LYS A 223 6.49 12.00 -12.56
N TRP A 224 5.45 12.80 -12.78
CA TRP A 224 4.11 12.58 -12.29
C TRP A 224 3.29 11.76 -13.29
N ILE A 225 2.55 10.78 -12.77
CA ILE A 225 1.59 9.97 -13.52
C ILE A 225 0.20 10.03 -12.87
N SER A 226 -0.82 9.73 -13.68
CA SER A 226 -2.16 9.40 -13.25
C SER A 226 -2.20 7.92 -12.81
N PRO A 227 -2.55 7.60 -11.55
CA PRO A 227 -2.74 6.21 -11.10
C PRO A 227 -3.87 5.47 -11.84
N ALA A 228 -4.79 6.20 -12.47
CA ALA A 228 -5.93 5.62 -13.18
C ALA A 228 -5.52 4.94 -14.51
N ASP A 229 -4.56 5.50 -15.23
CA ASP A 229 -4.21 5.06 -16.59
C ASP A 229 -2.71 5.03 -16.88
N GLY A 230 -1.87 5.47 -15.94
CA GLY A 230 -0.41 5.48 -16.05
C GLY A 230 0.13 6.61 -16.94
N LYS A 231 -0.72 7.48 -17.49
CA LYS A 231 -0.28 8.58 -18.34
C LYS A 231 0.55 9.57 -17.56
N VAL A 232 1.59 10.10 -18.20
CA VAL A 232 2.41 11.18 -17.64
C VAL A 232 1.57 12.45 -17.66
N ILE A 233 1.35 13.03 -16.48
CA ILE A 233 0.61 14.29 -16.32
C ILE A 233 1.54 15.49 -16.21
N LYS A 234 2.76 15.29 -15.71
CA LYS A 234 3.81 16.31 -15.63
C LYS A 234 5.18 15.64 -15.56
N ALA A 235 6.18 16.19 -16.22
CA ALA A 235 7.56 15.75 -16.09
C ALA A 235 8.49 16.96 -16.06
N GLY A 236 9.64 16.82 -15.39
CA GLY A 236 10.59 17.89 -15.27
C GLY A 236 11.87 17.48 -14.56
N ARG A 237 12.60 18.49 -14.11
CA ARG A 237 13.79 18.34 -13.28
C ARG A 237 13.65 19.23 -12.06
N ALA A 238 14.21 18.80 -10.94
CA ALA A 238 14.26 19.58 -9.71
C ALA A 238 15.62 19.39 -9.06
N SER A 239 16.01 20.35 -8.23
CA SER A 239 17.24 20.25 -7.45
C SER A 239 17.09 20.92 -6.12
N THR A 240 17.83 20.43 -5.12
CA THR A 240 17.93 21.05 -3.81
C THR A 240 19.35 20.96 -3.30
N ARG A 241 19.79 21.98 -2.57
CA ARG A 241 21.04 21.94 -1.78
C ARG A 241 20.79 21.48 -0.34
N GLN A 242 19.53 21.25 0.01
CA GLN A 242 19.07 20.94 1.36
C GLN A 242 18.56 19.49 1.44
N GLN A 243 18.01 19.13 2.60
CA GLN A 243 17.43 17.81 2.85
C GLN A 243 16.12 17.57 2.08
N TYR A 244 15.36 18.63 1.79
CA TYR A 244 14.05 18.57 1.17
C TYR A 244 14.08 19.13 -0.26
N LEU A 245 13.43 18.41 -1.18
CA LEU A 245 13.25 18.80 -2.57
C LEU A 245 11.86 19.43 -2.75
N PRO A 246 11.76 20.69 -3.19
CA PRO A 246 10.50 21.27 -3.65
C PRO A 246 10.11 20.67 -5.00
N ILE A 247 8.88 20.20 -5.12
CA ILE A 247 8.26 19.71 -6.36
C ILE A 247 6.88 20.34 -6.53
N GLU A 248 6.56 20.76 -7.75
CA GLU A 248 5.23 21.31 -8.07
C GLU A 248 4.22 20.18 -8.28
N LEU A 249 3.13 20.21 -7.52
CA LEU A 249 2.01 19.28 -7.65
C LEU A 249 1.14 19.69 -8.85
N PRO A 250 0.97 18.84 -9.89
CA PRO A 250 -0.05 19.08 -10.91
C PRO A 250 -1.46 19.03 -10.29
N PRO A 251 -2.50 19.63 -10.90
CA PRO A 251 -3.87 19.52 -10.40
C PRO A 251 -4.29 18.05 -10.20
N VAL A 252 -4.89 17.74 -9.04
CA VAL A 252 -5.24 16.36 -8.66
C VAL A 252 -6.75 16.23 -8.43
N SER A 253 -7.45 15.45 -9.25
CA SER A 253 -8.87 15.17 -9.03
C SER A 253 -9.12 14.09 -7.98
N ILE A 254 -8.38 12.98 -8.03
CA ILE A 254 -8.47 11.89 -7.05
C ILE A 254 -7.09 11.64 -6.47
N ASP A 255 -6.13 11.27 -7.32
CA ASP A 255 -4.81 10.88 -6.88
C ASP A 255 -3.76 11.13 -7.98
N ALA A 256 -2.51 11.29 -7.56
CA ALA A 256 -1.35 11.45 -8.42
C ALA A 256 -0.16 10.72 -7.81
N ALA A 257 0.68 10.11 -8.65
CA ALA A 257 1.91 9.47 -8.20
C ALA A 257 3.12 10.10 -8.89
N CYS A 258 4.19 10.32 -8.14
CA CYS A 258 5.44 10.88 -8.63
C CYS A 258 6.59 9.90 -8.43
N ARG A 259 7.41 9.73 -9.46
CA ARG A 259 8.74 9.13 -9.33
C ARG A 259 9.79 10.23 -9.47
N VAL A 260 10.69 10.28 -8.49
CA VAL A 260 11.80 11.21 -8.41
C VAL A 260 13.09 10.40 -8.43
N ASP A 261 13.80 10.43 -9.55
CA ASP A 261 15.06 9.69 -9.73
C ASP A 261 16.24 10.65 -9.67
N ARG A 262 17.19 10.40 -8.78
CA ARG A 262 18.44 11.17 -8.72
C ARG A 262 19.22 11.05 -10.03
N VAL A 263 19.77 12.16 -10.50
CA VAL A 263 20.64 12.23 -11.68
C VAL A 263 22.01 12.78 -11.33
N GLY A 264 23.05 12.07 -11.77
CA GLY A 264 24.45 12.37 -11.45
C GLY A 264 24.90 11.81 -10.10
N GLN A 265 26.21 11.90 -9.83
CA GLN A 265 26.76 11.56 -8.52
C GLN A 265 26.32 12.59 -7.47
N PRO A 266 26.11 12.18 -6.20
CA PRO A 266 25.91 13.14 -5.12
C PRO A 266 27.09 14.13 -5.10
N PRO A 267 26.87 15.42 -4.81
CA PRO A 267 27.99 16.31 -4.57
C PRO A 267 28.86 15.70 -3.45
N THR A 268 30.13 15.47 -3.76
CA THR A 268 31.13 15.10 -2.76
C THR A 268 31.14 16.19 -1.70
N ARG A 269 30.96 15.79 -0.44
CA ARG A 269 31.09 16.69 0.71
C ARG A 269 32.50 17.23 0.81
#